data_AF-A0A519VG08-F1
#
_entry.id   AF-A0A519VG08-F1
#
_cell.length_a   1.000
_cell.length_b   1.000
_cell.length_c   1.000
_cell.angle_alpha   90.00
_cell.angle_beta   90.00
_cell.angle_gamma   90.00
#
_symmetry.space_group_name_H-M   'P 1'
#
loop_
_entity.id
_entity.type
_entity.pdbx_description
1 polymer ?
#
loop_
_entity_poly.entity_id
_entity_poly.type
_entity_poly.pdbx_seq_one_letter_code
_entity_poly.pdbx_strand_id
1 'polypeptide(L)'
;MRSFGFLNVGYFAQIILPLFIFLLTYSVFAKEWENGTIKMVLSTRVLARQLLLGKLLACGLLVGAVVAALALGGLALLLGQRGAGGLGAVLPAYGCYVAGLVLYAALLTVLGVAVSLLARSSALALVALAGFWLVGVFLVPRLAGELARRTHPSVTAVAFDDQTFHDKEYGVGGEGTKEARRAQLARRTLAQYHVKRLEDLPVFYIPITIEYFENSDGRVMDRAYAAIDRNEARQNQLVLASALLSPFLAFRDFSLHLTATDLATHRDFARQAEAHRRRVGAVVDAFYQQNTVAGNDFWRTVPQFAYAAPGLGWRLSNAAAPLAILLGWLLAAAGLAALALRRLRA
;
A
#
# COMPACT_ATOMS: atom_id res chain seq x y z
N MET A 1 12.58 2.56 8.44
CA MET A 1 12.45 1.09 8.57
C MET A 1 13.36 0.40 7.55
N ARG A 2 14.47 -0.18 8.00
CA ARG A 2 15.34 -1.08 7.23
C ARG A 2 15.30 -2.46 7.91
N SER A 3 14.45 -3.33 7.39
CA SER A 3 14.40 -4.81 7.49
C SER A 3 13.03 -5.19 6.91
N PHE A 4 12.87 -5.88 5.79
CA PHE A 4 13.47 -7.16 5.45
C PHE A 4 13.65 -7.29 3.93
N GLY A 5 14.90 -7.50 3.52
CA GLY A 5 15.27 -8.04 2.21
C GLY A 5 15.39 -9.56 2.28
N PHE A 6 14.31 -10.25 2.63
CA PHE A 6 14.19 -11.68 2.30
C PHE A 6 13.38 -11.79 1.02
N LEU A 7 13.86 -12.62 0.09
CA LEU A 7 13.20 -12.99 -1.15
C LEU A 7 11.74 -13.43 -0.87
N ASN A 8 10.80 -12.50 -0.90
CA ASN A 8 9.39 -12.80 -0.83
C ASN A 8 8.79 -12.87 -2.24
N VAL A 9 7.63 -13.50 -2.39
CA VAL A 9 6.97 -13.69 -3.70
C VAL A 9 6.72 -12.34 -4.40
N GLY A 10 6.43 -11.28 -3.63
CA GLY A 10 6.27 -9.92 -4.15
C GLY A 10 7.55 -9.34 -4.74
N TYR A 11 8.70 -9.57 -4.09
CA TYR A 11 10.02 -9.15 -4.58
C TYR A 11 10.35 -9.83 -5.92
N PHE A 12 10.06 -11.14 -6.03
CA PHE A 12 10.25 -11.86 -7.29
C PHE A 12 9.39 -11.27 -8.40
N ALA A 13 8.10 -11.05 -8.14
CA ALA A 13 7.17 -10.49 -9.12
C ALA A 13 7.50 -9.04 -9.52
N GLN A 14 8.00 -8.22 -8.60
CA GLN A 14 8.23 -6.78 -8.84
C GLN A 14 9.62 -6.46 -9.39
N ILE A 15 10.65 -7.25 -9.05
CA ILE A 15 12.05 -6.94 -9.41
C ILE A 15 12.64 -7.95 -10.39
N ILE A 16 12.46 -9.25 -10.12
CA ILE A 16 13.10 -10.33 -10.90
C ILE A 16 12.33 -10.60 -12.19
N LEU A 17 11.00 -10.71 -12.11
CA LEU A 17 10.15 -11.01 -13.27
C LEU A 17 10.34 -9.98 -14.41
N PRO A 18 10.41 -8.66 -14.17
CA PRO A 18 10.63 -7.72 -15.26
C PRO A 18 11.97 -7.88 -15.97
N LEU A 19 13.04 -8.13 -15.20
CA LEU A 19 14.36 -8.37 -15.77
C LEU A 19 14.35 -9.65 -16.61
N PHE A 20 13.72 -10.71 -16.11
CA PHE A 20 13.52 -11.96 -16.84
C PHE A 20 12.76 -11.73 -18.15
N ILE A 21 11.65 -10.98 -18.12
CA ILE A 21 10.88 -10.65 -19.33
C ILE A 21 11.74 -9.87 -20.34
N PHE A 22 12.55 -8.91 -19.88
CA PHE A 22 13.45 -8.16 -20.76
C PHE A 22 14.57 -9.04 -21.35
N LEU A 23 15.13 -9.97 -20.57
CA LEU A 23 16.11 -10.95 -21.06
C LEU A 23 15.52 -11.92 -22.08
N LEU A 24 14.22 -12.23 -22.01
CA LEU A 24 13.56 -13.06 -23.02
C LEU A 24 13.24 -12.29 -24.30
N THR A 25 12.97 -11.00 -24.19
CA THR A 25 12.41 -10.20 -25.29
C THR A 25 13.44 -9.38 -26.05
N TYR A 26 14.58 -9.01 -25.43
CA TYR A 26 15.54 -8.06 -26.02
C TYR A 26 16.09 -8.47 -27.39
N SER A 27 16.31 -9.77 -27.63
CA SER A 27 16.91 -10.27 -28.88
C SER A 27 15.90 -10.73 -29.92
N VAL A 28 14.60 -10.75 -29.60
CA VAL A 28 13.55 -11.39 -30.42
C VAL A 28 13.51 -10.85 -31.84
N PHE A 29 13.69 -9.54 -32.03
CA PHE A 29 13.82 -8.93 -33.35
C PHE A 29 15.23 -8.43 -33.63
N ALA A 30 15.90 -7.87 -32.63
CA ALA A 30 17.22 -7.27 -32.79
C ALA A 30 18.26 -8.24 -33.40
N LYS A 31 18.23 -9.52 -33.01
CA LYS A 31 19.14 -10.54 -33.53
C LYS A 31 18.85 -10.92 -34.98
N GLU A 32 17.59 -10.84 -35.41
CA GLU A 32 17.21 -11.10 -36.80
C GLU A 32 17.56 -9.93 -37.71
N TRP A 33 17.56 -8.71 -37.19
CA TRP A 33 18.10 -7.55 -37.89
C TRP A 33 19.61 -7.71 -38.11
N GLU A 34 20.36 -8.10 -37.08
CA GLU A 34 21.81 -8.32 -37.14
C GLU A 34 22.18 -9.41 -38.16
N ASN A 35 21.44 -10.52 -38.16
CA ASN A 35 21.70 -11.65 -39.05
C ASN A 35 21.10 -11.47 -40.45
N GLY A 36 20.36 -10.38 -40.69
CA GLY A 36 19.65 -10.14 -41.95
C GLY A 36 18.50 -11.11 -42.25
N THR A 37 18.20 -12.04 -41.35
CA THR A 37 17.16 -13.07 -41.53
C THR A 37 15.77 -12.49 -41.61
N ILE A 38 15.53 -11.33 -41.00
CA ILE A 38 14.22 -10.67 -41.03
C ILE A 38 13.78 -10.31 -42.45
N LYS A 39 14.74 -9.93 -43.32
CA LYS A 39 14.45 -9.62 -44.74
C LYS A 39 14.06 -10.89 -45.50
N MET A 40 14.68 -12.02 -45.18
CA MET A 40 14.33 -13.32 -45.78
C MET A 40 12.91 -13.74 -45.36
N VAL A 41 12.55 -13.57 -44.09
CA VAL A 41 11.19 -13.86 -43.60
C VAL A 41 10.17 -12.94 -44.26
N LEU A 42 10.46 -11.65 -44.40
CA LEU A 42 9.57 -10.69 -45.07
C LEU A 42 9.46 -10.89 -46.59
N SER A 43 10.40 -11.58 -47.25
CA SER A 43 10.25 -12.00 -48.64
C SER A 43 9.25 -13.15 -48.84
N THR A 44 8.85 -13.81 -47.76
CA THR A 44 7.73 -14.76 -47.79
C THR A 44 6.39 -14.00 -47.75
N ARG A 45 5.26 -14.67 -48.02
CA ARG A 45 3.92 -14.04 -47.99
C ARG A 45 3.42 -13.65 -46.58
N VAL A 46 4.30 -13.62 -45.58
CA VAL A 46 3.96 -13.29 -44.19
C VAL A 46 3.84 -11.78 -44.01
N LEU A 47 2.73 -11.33 -43.44
CA LEU A 47 2.52 -9.91 -43.14
C LEU A 47 3.36 -9.49 -41.92
N ALA A 48 3.96 -8.28 -41.96
CA ALA A 48 4.69 -7.72 -40.81
C ALA A 48 3.89 -7.74 -39.49
N ARG A 49 2.56 -7.55 -39.58
CA ARG A 49 1.65 -7.65 -38.43
C ARG A 49 1.58 -9.06 -37.85
N GLN A 50 1.57 -10.08 -38.70
CA GLN A 50 1.55 -11.48 -38.28
C GLN A 50 2.86 -11.84 -37.59
N LEU A 51 4.00 -11.34 -38.09
CA LEU A 51 5.29 -11.55 -37.46
C LEU A 51 5.37 -10.93 -36.05
N LEU A 52 4.91 -9.68 -35.90
CA LEU A 52 4.86 -9.01 -34.60
C LEU A 52 3.91 -9.70 -33.62
N LEU A 53 2.68 -10.00 -34.03
CA LEU A 53 1.69 -10.65 -33.17
C LEU A 53 2.10 -12.07 -32.80
N GLY A 54 2.68 -12.83 -33.73
CA GLY A 54 3.19 -14.18 -33.47
C GLY A 54 4.30 -14.18 -32.43
N LYS A 55 5.23 -13.22 -32.50
CA LYS A 55 6.29 -13.05 -31.51
C LYS A 55 5.79 -12.58 -30.16
N LEU A 56 4.84 -11.63 -30.14
CA LEU A 56 4.18 -11.21 -28.91
C LEU A 56 3.44 -12.37 -28.25
N LEU A 57 2.73 -13.21 -29.01
CA LEU A 57 2.07 -14.41 -28.51
C LEU A 57 3.07 -15.43 -27.98
N ALA A 58 4.14 -15.72 -28.71
CA ALA A 58 5.16 -16.67 -28.28
C ALA A 58 5.83 -16.23 -26.97
N CYS A 59 6.29 -14.98 -26.89
CA CYS A 59 6.85 -14.42 -25.65
C CYS A 59 5.79 -14.36 -24.54
N GLY A 60 4.56 -13.97 -24.88
CA GLY A 60 3.44 -13.88 -23.94
C GLY A 60 3.06 -15.21 -23.33
N LEU A 61 3.08 -16.31 -24.10
CA LEU A 61 2.83 -17.67 -23.60
C LEU A 61 3.94 -18.12 -22.65
N LEU A 62 5.20 -17.88 -23.00
CA LEU A 62 6.36 -18.23 -22.15
C LEU A 62 6.33 -17.46 -20.83
N VAL A 63 6.12 -16.14 -20.90
CA VAL A 63 5.97 -15.29 -19.72
C VAL A 63 4.72 -15.66 -18.92
N GLY A 64 3.62 -15.97 -19.61
CA GLY A 64 2.36 -16.42 -19.04
C GLY A 64 2.52 -17.70 -18.23
N ALA A 65 3.33 -18.65 -18.70
CA ALA A 65 3.65 -19.87 -17.96
C ALA A 65 4.38 -19.57 -16.63
N VAL A 66 5.33 -18.62 -16.64
CA VAL A 66 6.03 -18.18 -15.42
C VAL A 66 5.06 -17.48 -14.46
N VAL A 67 4.20 -16.58 -14.98
CA VAL A 67 3.18 -15.91 -14.17
C VAL A 67 2.18 -16.92 -13.59
N ALA A 68 1.76 -17.91 -14.36
CA ALA A 68 0.89 -18.98 -13.90
C ALA A 68 1.56 -19.82 -12.79
N ALA A 69 2.84 -20.17 -12.94
CA ALA A 69 3.58 -20.87 -11.89
C ALA A 69 3.66 -20.05 -10.59
N LEU A 70 3.91 -18.74 -10.68
CA LEU A 70 3.89 -17.84 -9.51
C LEU A 70 2.48 -17.76 -8.90
N ALA A 71 1.44 -17.67 -9.71
CA ALA A 71 0.05 -17.61 -9.25
C ALA A 71 -0.41 -18.93 -8.62
N LEU A 72 0.02 -20.08 -9.12
CA LEU A 72 -0.28 -21.37 -8.50
C LEU A 72 0.51 -21.56 -7.20
N GLY A 73 1.77 -21.14 -7.16
CA GLY A 73 2.59 -21.15 -5.95
C GLY A 73 2.00 -20.27 -4.85
N GLY A 74 1.58 -19.05 -5.19
CA GLY A 74 0.90 -18.15 -4.27
C GLY A 74 -0.43 -18.72 -3.75
N LEU A 75 -1.22 -19.35 -4.64
CA LEU A 75 -2.46 -20.01 -4.25
C LEU A 75 -2.20 -21.20 -3.31
N ALA A 76 -1.20 -22.03 -3.59
CA ALA A 76 -0.84 -23.16 -2.74
C ALA A 76 -0.43 -22.70 -1.33
N LEU A 77 0.34 -21.60 -1.22
CA LEU A 77 0.68 -20.99 0.07
C LEU A 77 -0.55 -20.48 0.82
N LEU A 78 -1.50 -19.85 0.11
CA LEU A 78 -2.76 -19.40 0.71
C LEU A 78 -3.62 -20.56 1.21
N LEU A 79 -3.74 -21.64 0.44
CA LEU A 79 -4.47 -22.85 0.82
C LEU A 79 -3.82 -23.59 2.00
N GLY A 80 -2.49 -23.49 2.12
CA GLY A 80 -1.72 -24.06 3.24
C GLY A 80 -1.90 -23.31 4.56
N GLN A 81 -2.42 -22.07 4.53
CA GLN A 81 -2.64 -21.27 5.74
C GLN A 81 -3.97 -21.63 6.41
N ARG A 82 -3.93 -22.11 7.66
CA ARG A 82 -5.11 -22.30 8.51
C ARG A 82 -5.45 -21.01 9.26
N GLY A 83 -5.96 -20.01 8.53
CA GLY A 83 -6.39 -18.72 9.10
C GLY A 83 -7.88 -18.68 9.44
N ALA A 84 -8.24 -17.93 10.49
CA ALA A 84 -9.61 -17.78 10.99
C ALA A 84 -10.59 -17.05 10.03
N GLY A 85 -10.07 -16.36 9.00
CA GLY A 85 -10.86 -15.49 8.11
C GLY A 85 -11.56 -16.19 6.94
N GLY A 86 -11.35 -17.49 6.74
CA GLY A 86 -11.91 -18.24 5.62
C GLY A 86 -11.32 -17.86 4.26
N LEU A 87 -11.05 -18.85 3.40
CA LEU A 87 -10.45 -18.63 2.08
C LEU A 87 -11.34 -17.78 1.15
N GLY A 88 -12.66 -17.82 1.34
CA GLY A 88 -13.63 -17.11 0.49
C GLY A 88 -13.49 -15.59 0.51
N ALA A 89 -13.01 -14.99 1.60
CA ALA A 89 -12.80 -13.54 1.70
C ALA A 89 -11.51 -13.07 0.99
N VAL A 90 -10.51 -13.94 0.88
CA VAL A 90 -9.18 -13.61 0.35
C VAL A 90 -9.08 -13.91 -1.15
N LEU A 91 -9.74 -14.97 -1.61
CA LEU A 91 -9.62 -15.46 -2.98
C LEU A 91 -9.99 -14.43 -4.07
N PRO A 92 -11.04 -13.59 -3.91
CA PRO A 92 -11.35 -12.55 -4.88
C PRO A 92 -10.24 -11.49 -5.00
N ALA A 93 -9.68 -11.04 -3.87
CA ALA A 93 -8.58 -10.07 -3.87
C ALA A 93 -7.31 -10.68 -4.48
N TYR A 94 -7.06 -11.96 -4.22
CA TYR A 94 -5.98 -12.70 -4.88
C TYR A 94 -6.16 -12.78 -6.39
N GLY A 95 -7.37 -13.07 -6.87
CA GLY A 95 -7.70 -13.07 -8.29
C GLY A 95 -7.43 -11.72 -8.96
N CYS A 96 -7.82 -10.61 -8.31
CA CYS A 96 -7.51 -9.26 -8.79
C CYS A 96 -6.00 -8.97 -8.79
N TYR A 97 -5.26 -9.41 -7.78
CA TYR A 97 -3.80 -9.33 -7.77
C TYR A 97 -3.17 -10.06 -8.96
N VAL A 98 -3.59 -11.31 -9.22
CA VAL A 98 -3.10 -12.10 -10.37
C VAL A 98 -3.45 -11.43 -11.70
N ALA A 99 -4.65 -10.87 -11.83
CA ALA A 99 -5.04 -10.13 -13.03
C ALA A 99 -4.14 -8.90 -13.26
N GLY A 100 -3.81 -8.15 -12.21
CA GLY A 100 -2.84 -7.05 -12.29
C GLY A 100 -1.42 -7.51 -12.63
N LEU A 101 -1.00 -8.68 -12.12
CA LEU A 101 0.30 -9.28 -12.45
C LEU A 101 0.36 -9.69 -13.94
N VAL A 102 -0.71 -10.26 -14.48
CA VAL A 102 -0.83 -10.58 -15.92
C VAL A 102 -0.79 -9.30 -16.76
N LEU A 103 -1.53 -8.27 -16.36
CA LEU A 103 -1.52 -6.97 -17.02
C LEU A 103 -0.10 -6.37 -17.07
N TYR A 104 0.58 -6.41 -15.93
CA TYR A 104 1.95 -5.92 -15.79
C TYR A 104 2.95 -6.73 -16.63
N ALA A 105 2.85 -8.06 -16.63
CA ALA A 105 3.69 -8.92 -17.46
C ALA A 105 3.44 -8.69 -18.96
N ALA A 106 2.18 -8.51 -19.36
CA ALA A 106 1.81 -8.18 -20.74
C ALA A 106 2.40 -6.84 -21.18
N LEU A 107 2.29 -5.80 -20.34
CA LEU A 107 2.92 -4.50 -20.55
C LEU A 107 4.42 -4.65 -20.85
N LEU A 108 5.15 -5.34 -19.97
CA LEU A 108 6.60 -5.48 -20.12
C LEU A 108 6.99 -6.32 -21.33
N THR A 109 6.19 -7.33 -21.66
CA THR A 109 6.40 -8.16 -22.86
C THR A 109 6.23 -7.33 -24.13
N VAL A 110 5.16 -6.53 -24.21
CA VAL A 110 4.92 -5.63 -25.35
C VAL A 110 6.04 -4.60 -25.47
N LEU A 111 6.45 -3.99 -24.35
CA LEU A 111 7.54 -3.01 -24.32
C LEU A 111 8.87 -3.64 -24.78
N GLY A 112 9.21 -4.81 -24.24
CA GLY A 112 10.44 -5.54 -24.55
C GLY A 112 10.54 -5.90 -26.04
N VAL A 113 9.46 -6.45 -26.61
CA VAL A 113 9.40 -6.79 -28.03
C VAL A 113 9.44 -5.53 -28.92
N ALA A 114 8.75 -4.45 -28.53
CA ALA A 114 8.78 -3.19 -29.27
C ALA A 114 10.18 -2.56 -29.30
N VAL A 115 10.88 -2.53 -28.15
CA VAL A 115 12.27 -2.03 -28.07
C VAL A 115 13.21 -2.92 -28.88
N SER A 116 13.06 -4.25 -28.80
CA SER A 116 13.84 -5.18 -29.63
C SER A 116 13.66 -4.90 -31.12
N LEU A 117 12.45 -4.56 -31.54
CA LEU A 117 12.15 -4.25 -32.93
C LEU A 117 12.73 -2.90 -33.39
N LEU A 118 12.84 -1.92 -32.48
CA LEU A 118 13.40 -0.59 -32.75
C LEU A 118 14.92 -0.52 -32.60
N ALA A 119 15.54 -1.46 -31.89
CA ALA A 119 16.97 -1.49 -31.68
C ALA A 119 17.72 -1.84 -32.98
N ARG A 120 18.96 -1.34 -33.10
CA ARG A 120 19.86 -1.69 -34.22
C ARG A 120 20.66 -2.96 -33.96
N SER A 121 20.85 -3.29 -32.69
CA SER A 121 21.57 -4.48 -32.23
C SER A 121 20.91 -5.04 -30.97
N SER A 122 21.11 -6.33 -30.72
CA SER A 122 20.67 -7.02 -29.51
C SER A 122 21.33 -6.42 -28.27
N ALA A 123 22.60 -6.02 -28.36
CA ALA A 123 23.31 -5.30 -27.31
C ALA A 123 22.62 -3.97 -26.94
N LEU A 124 22.24 -3.16 -27.94
CA LEU A 124 21.54 -1.89 -27.69
C LEU A 124 20.13 -2.10 -27.09
N ALA A 125 19.40 -3.12 -27.55
CA ALA A 125 18.10 -3.46 -26.98
C ALA A 125 18.23 -3.84 -25.49
N LEU A 126 19.22 -4.66 -25.17
CA LEU A 126 19.49 -5.09 -23.79
C LEU A 126 19.86 -3.90 -22.91
N VAL A 127 20.78 -3.05 -23.34
CA VAL A 127 21.19 -1.85 -22.60
C VAL A 127 20.01 -0.92 -22.36
N ALA A 128 19.17 -0.69 -23.38
CA ALA A 128 17.99 0.18 -23.25
C ALA A 128 16.97 -0.38 -22.24
N LEU A 129 16.64 -1.67 -22.33
CA LEU A 129 15.69 -2.32 -21.42
C LEU A 129 16.23 -2.45 -20.00
N ALA A 130 17.52 -2.79 -19.84
CA ALA A 130 18.18 -2.84 -18.54
C ALA A 130 18.28 -1.44 -17.90
N GLY A 131 18.57 -0.41 -18.69
CA GLY A 131 18.57 0.98 -18.25
C GLY A 131 17.18 1.44 -17.80
N PHE A 132 16.15 1.15 -18.59
CA PHE A 132 14.76 1.43 -18.22
C PHE A 132 14.35 0.73 -16.93
N TRP A 133 14.70 -0.56 -16.78
CA TRP A 133 14.48 -1.32 -15.55
C TRP A 133 15.22 -0.70 -14.37
N LEU A 134 16.51 -0.40 -14.50
CA LEU A 134 17.34 0.13 -13.43
C LEU A 134 16.82 1.49 -12.95
N VAL A 135 16.50 2.37 -13.89
CA VAL A 135 15.93 3.69 -13.60
C VAL A 135 14.55 3.53 -12.96
N GLY A 136 13.66 2.71 -13.54
CA GLY A 136 12.29 2.56 -13.06
C GLY A 136 12.17 1.88 -11.69
N VAL A 137 13.01 0.87 -11.41
CA VAL A 137 12.96 0.07 -10.18
C VAL A 137 13.76 0.71 -9.04
N PHE A 138 14.91 1.35 -9.32
CA PHE A 138 15.79 1.85 -8.26
C PHE A 138 15.85 3.37 -8.20
N LEU A 139 16.05 4.04 -9.34
CA LEU A 139 16.30 5.48 -9.35
C LEU A 139 15.02 6.29 -9.09
N VAL A 140 13.96 6.04 -9.86
CA VAL A 140 12.68 6.76 -9.73
C VAL A 140 12.10 6.65 -8.32
N PRO A 141 11.99 5.45 -7.70
CA PRO A 141 11.43 5.33 -6.35
C PRO A 141 12.27 6.05 -5.30
N ARG A 142 13.60 6.02 -5.45
CA ARG A 142 14.52 6.68 -4.53
C ARG A 142 14.40 8.19 -4.62
N LEU A 143 14.36 8.74 -5.83
CA LEU A 143 14.20 10.18 -6.07
C LEU A 143 12.82 10.66 -5.63
N ALA A 144 11.76 9.91 -5.94
CA ALA A 144 10.40 10.24 -5.52
C ALA A 144 10.28 10.27 -4.00
N GLY A 145 10.85 9.28 -3.29
CA GLY A 145 10.84 9.25 -1.83
C GLY A 145 11.65 10.38 -1.19
N GLU A 146 12.79 10.76 -1.79
CA GLU A 146 13.56 11.92 -1.32
C GLU A 146 12.82 13.23 -1.56
N LEU A 147 12.22 13.40 -2.74
CA LEU A 147 11.43 14.57 -3.07
C LEU A 147 10.22 14.71 -2.12
N ALA A 148 9.51 13.61 -1.88
CA ALA A 148 8.39 13.57 -0.93
C ALA A 148 8.80 14.01 0.48
N ARG A 149 9.94 13.52 1.00
CA ARG A 149 10.44 13.92 2.31
C ARG A 149 10.86 15.39 2.38
N ARG A 150 11.38 15.95 1.28
CA ARG A 150 11.77 17.37 1.22
C ARG A 150 10.57 18.30 1.11
N THR A 151 9.57 17.95 0.29
CA THR A 151 8.38 18.78 0.08
C THR A 151 7.37 18.67 1.23
N HIS A 152 7.29 17.50 1.85
CA HIS A 152 6.39 17.22 2.97
C HIS A 152 7.17 16.57 4.12
N PRO A 153 7.98 17.35 4.87
CA PRO A 153 8.77 16.81 5.98
C PRO A 153 7.91 16.05 6.99
N SER A 154 8.37 14.87 7.40
CA SER A 154 7.68 14.08 8.42
C SER A 154 7.74 14.77 9.78
N VAL A 155 6.67 14.63 10.57
CA VAL A 155 6.66 15.06 11.97
C VAL A 155 7.71 14.22 12.71
N THR A 156 8.66 14.89 13.38
CA THR A 156 9.68 14.20 14.17
C THR A 156 9.08 13.70 15.47
N ALA A 157 9.64 12.63 16.05
CA ALA A 157 9.18 12.13 17.35
C ALA A 157 9.26 13.23 18.43
N VAL A 158 10.34 14.02 18.44
CA VAL A 158 10.51 15.14 19.37
C VAL A 158 9.42 16.20 19.19
N ALA A 159 9.13 16.61 17.95
CA ALA A 159 8.08 17.60 17.69
C ALA A 159 6.69 17.06 18.04
N PHE A 160 6.44 15.77 17.80
CA PHE A 160 5.19 15.12 18.19
C PHE A 160 5.04 15.09 19.71
N ASP A 161 6.08 14.66 20.44
CA ASP A 161 6.06 14.57 21.89
C ASP A 161 5.91 15.95 22.53
N ASP A 162 6.66 16.95 22.08
CA ASP A 162 6.59 18.32 22.58
C ASP A 162 5.19 18.93 22.35
N GLN A 163 4.69 18.84 21.12
CA GLN A 163 3.36 19.35 20.79
C GLN A 163 2.26 18.65 21.60
N THR A 164 2.31 17.33 21.69
CA THR A 164 1.26 16.58 22.39
C THR A 164 1.35 16.72 23.89
N PHE A 165 2.54 16.87 24.47
CA PHE A 165 2.72 17.20 25.87
C PHE A 165 2.12 18.57 26.19
N HIS A 166 2.47 19.58 25.40
CA HIS A 166 1.91 20.93 25.54
C HIS A 166 0.38 20.92 25.44
N ASP A 167 -0.18 20.30 24.40
CA ASP A 167 -1.63 20.26 24.17
C ASP A 167 -2.38 19.43 25.25
N LYS A 168 -1.75 18.41 25.83
CA LYS A 168 -2.28 17.69 27.01
C LYS A 168 -2.27 18.56 28.26
N GLU A 169 -1.25 19.39 28.44
CA GLU A 169 -1.14 20.28 29.61
C GLU A 169 -2.12 21.45 29.53
N TYR A 170 -2.21 22.14 28.40
CA TYR A 170 -3.01 23.36 28.25
C TYR A 170 -4.36 23.17 27.56
N GLY A 171 -4.66 21.95 27.11
CA GLY A 171 -5.88 21.62 26.37
C GLY A 171 -5.90 22.19 24.95
N VAL A 172 -6.95 21.85 24.20
CA VAL A 172 -7.08 22.28 22.80
C VAL A 172 -7.97 23.51 22.70
N GLY A 173 -7.41 24.65 22.32
CA GLY A 173 -8.22 25.86 22.04
C GLY A 173 -8.61 26.67 23.28
N GLY A 174 -7.71 26.76 24.27
CA GLY A 174 -7.90 27.64 25.43
C GLY A 174 -8.68 27.01 26.60
N GLU A 175 -8.67 25.68 26.72
CA GLU A 175 -9.34 24.98 27.83
C GLU A 175 -8.65 25.18 29.19
N GLY A 176 -7.44 25.75 29.20
CA GLY A 176 -6.67 26.06 30.40
C GLY A 176 -5.80 24.90 30.88
N THR A 177 -5.04 25.15 31.95
CA THR A 177 -4.10 24.16 32.49
C THR A 177 -4.79 22.88 32.93
N LYS A 178 -4.05 21.77 32.94
CA LYS A 178 -4.56 20.46 33.35
C LYS A 178 -5.07 20.51 34.79
N GLU A 179 -4.40 21.26 35.64
CA GLU A 179 -4.81 21.52 37.01
C GLU A 179 -6.14 22.30 37.08
N ALA A 180 -6.31 23.37 36.29
CA ALA A 180 -7.55 24.14 36.26
C ALA A 180 -8.74 23.29 35.80
N ARG A 181 -8.53 22.47 34.76
CA ARG A 181 -9.53 21.50 34.26
C ARG A 181 -9.87 20.43 35.32
N ARG A 182 -8.88 19.91 36.05
CA ARG A 182 -9.10 18.98 37.17
C ARG A 182 -9.93 19.62 38.28
N ALA A 183 -9.60 20.85 38.68
CA ALA A 183 -10.35 21.59 39.68
C ALA A 183 -11.80 21.88 39.24
N GLN A 184 -11.99 22.20 37.96
CA GLN A 184 -13.32 22.39 37.37
C GLN A 184 -14.13 21.08 37.36
N LEU A 185 -13.50 19.95 37.01
CA LEU A 185 -14.13 18.64 37.06
C LEU A 185 -14.60 18.33 38.48
N ALA A 186 -13.75 18.49 39.49
CA ALA A 186 -14.10 18.26 40.88
C ALA A 186 -15.32 19.09 41.32
N ARG A 187 -15.34 20.38 41.00
CA ARG A 187 -16.49 21.27 41.31
C ARG A 187 -17.77 20.82 40.62
N ARG A 188 -17.70 20.42 39.35
CA ARG A 188 -18.86 19.91 38.59
C ARG A 188 -19.39 18.60 39.17
N THR A 189 -18.51 17.66 39.53
CA THR A 189 -18.88 16.39 40.14
C THR A 189 -19.55 16.59 41.50
N LEU A 190 -18.97 17.40 42.39
CA LEU A 190 -19.57 17.72 43.69
C LEU A 190 -20.97 18.34 43.55
N ALA A 191 -21.14 19.27 42.60
CA ALA A 191 -22.42 19.88 42.30
C ALA A 191 -23.45 18.88 41.75
N GLN A 192 -23.03 17.97 40.86
CA GLN A 192 -23.87 16.93 40.27
C GLN A 192 -24.43 15.96 41.33
N TYR A 193 -23.63 15.60 42.33
CA TYR A 193 -24.04 14.71 43.42
C TYR A 193 -24.57 15.46 44.66
N HIS A 194 -24.66 16.78 44.60
CA HIS A 194 -25.14 17.64 45.70
C HIS A 194 -24.36 17.47 47.02
N VAL A 195 -23.06 17.23 46.97
CA VAL A 195 -22.18 17.07 48.14
C VAL A 195 -21.10 18.16 48.21
N LYS A 196 -20.49 18.35 49.39
CA LYS A 196 -19.48 19.41 49.61
C LYS A 196 -18.04 18.91 49.60
N ARG A 197 -17.80 17.62 49.83
CA ARG A 197 -16.46 17.02 49.87
C ARG A 197 -16.41 15.77 48.99
N LEU A 198 -15.22 15.44 48.48
CA LEU A 198 -15.05 14.32 47.55
C LEU A 198 -15.27 12.98 48.24
N GLU A 199 -15.00 12.89 49.54
CA GLU A 199 -15.18 11.69 50.36
C GLU A 199 -16.66 11.36 50.58
N ASP A 200 -17.54 12.35 50.40
CA ASP A 200 -18.99 12.19 50.54
C ASP A 200 -19.64 11.69 49.22
N LEU A 201 -18.87 11.48 48.15
CA LEU A 201 -19.39 10.99 46.88
C LEU A 201 -19.86 9.53 47.00
N PRO A 202 -21.02 9.17 46.42
CA PRO A 202 -21.50 7.78 46.39
C PRO A 202 -20.76 6.90 45.37
N VAL A 203 -19.71 7.44 44.73
CA VAL A 203 -18.91 6.81 43.68
C VAL A 203 -17.44 7.17 43.85
N PHE A 204 -16.54 6.33 43.35
CA PHE A 204 -15.12 6.61 43.36
C PHE A 204 -14.77 7.72 42.36
N TYR A 205 -14.11 8.78 42.85
CA TYR A 205 -13.77 9.95 42.04
C TYR A 205 -12.56 9.75 41.10
N ILE A 206 -11.64 8.85 41.45
CA ILE A 206 -10.43 8.59 40.64
C ILE A 206 -10.81 8.10 39.23
N PRO A 207 -11.67 7.08 39.06
CA PRO A 207 -12.12 6.65 37.73
C PRO A 207 -12.80 7.75 36.91
N ILE A 208 -13.59 8.64 37.54
CA ILE A 208 -14.18 9.81 36.88
C ILE A 208 -13.08 10.74 36.32
N THR A 209 -11.99 10.91 37.08
CA THR A 209 -10.85 11.72 36.65
C THR A 209 -10.08 11.06 35.51
N ILE A 210 -9.88 9.75 35.56
CA ILE A 210 -9.23 8.96 34.49
C ILE A 210 -10.04 9.10 33.20
N GLU A 211 -11.33 8.78 33.24
CA GLU A 211 -12.22 8.85 32.08
C GLU A 211 -12.22 10.25 31.44
N TYR A 212 -12.29 11.31 32.27
CA TYR A 212 -12.25 12.68 31.78
C TYR A 212 -10.94 13.00 31.02
N PHE A 213 -9.79 12.62 31.60
CA PHE A 213 -8.50 12.89 30.98
C PHE A 213 -8.17 11.96 29.82
N GLU A 214 -8.63 10.71 29.82
CA GLU A 214 -8.54 9.83 28.65
C GLU A 214 -9.28 10.43 27.44
N ASN A 215 -10.47 10.99 27.67
CA ASN A 215 -11.24 11.65 26.61
C ASN A 215 -10.58 12.95 26.13
N SER A 216 -10.12 13.79 27.06
CA SER A 216 -9.41 15.03 26.73
C SER A 216 -8.10 14.75 25.99
N ASP A 217 -7.24 13.91 26.54
CA ASP A 217 -5.94 13.59 25.97
C ASP A 217 -6.10 12.77 24.67
N GLY A 218 -7.14 11.93 24.57
CA GLY A 218 -7.52 11.22 23.35
C GLY A 218 -7.80 12.16 22.18
N ARG A 219 -8.52 13.28 22.41
CA ARG A 219 -8.73 14.31 21.38
C ARG A 219 -7.43 14.97 20.92
N VAL A 220 -6.49 15.18 21.83
CA VAL A 220 -5.16 15.70 21.50
C VAL A 220 -4.43 14.70 20.58
N MET A 221 -4.43 13.41 20.94
CA MET A 221 -3.81 12.36 20.14
C MET A 221 -4.47 12.24 18.76
N ASP A 222 -5.81 12.28 18.69
CA ASP A 222 -6.55 12.21 17.42
C ASP A 222 -6.15 13.33 16.47
N ARG A 223 -6.02 14.55 16.99
CA ARG A 223 -5.58 15.71 16.20
C ARG A 223 -4.14 15.54 15.70
N ALA A 224 -3.25 15.06 16.55
CA ALA A 224 -1.84 14.87 16.22
C ALA A 224 -1.65 13.75 15.17
N TYR A 225 -2.27 12.59 15.36
CA TYR A 225 -2.23 11.50 14.38
C TYR A 225 -2.91 11.88 13.07
N ALA A 226 -4.02 12.62 13.09
CA ALA A 226 -4.63 13.12 11.86
C ALA A 226 -3.69 14.06 11.08
N ALA A 227 -2.81 14.80 11.75
CA ALA A 227 -1.79 15.61 11.09
C ALA A 227 -0.71 14.74 10.42
N ILE A 228 -0.25 13.68 11.10
CA ILE A 228 0.67 12.69 10.54
C ILE A 228 0.06 12.03 9.30
N ASP A 229 -1.17 11.53 9.41
CA ASP A 229 -1.88 10.86 8.33
C ASP A 229 -2.02 11.74 7.09
N ARG A 230 -2.37 13.02 7.28
CA ARG A 230 -2.45 13.99 6.18
C ARG A 230 -1.08 14.23 5.52
N ASN A 231 -0.01 14.33 6.31
CA ASN A 231 1.33 14.53 5.78
C ASN A 231 1.81 13.32 4.97
N GLU A 232 1.65 12.13 5.52
CA GLU A 232 2.00 10.88 4.85
C GLU A 232 1.12 10.64 3.61
N ALA A 233 -0.16 11.02 3.62
CA ALA A 233 -1.01 10.95 2.44
C ALA A 233 -0.46 11.83 1.29
N ARG A 234 0.03 13.04 1.59
CA ARG A 234 0.68 13.92 0.60
C ARG A 234 2.00 13.32 0.09
N GLN A 235 2.81 12.74 0.97
CA GLN A 235 4.01 12.01 0.55
C GLN A 235 3.67 10.85 -0.40
N ASN A 236 2.66 10.05 -0.06
CA ASN A 236 2.26 8.90 -0.89
C ASN A 236 1.70 9.34 -2.24
N GLN A 237 0.93 10.44 -2.29
CA GLN A 237 0.44 11.02 -3.54
C GLN A 237 1.59 11.45 -4.46
N LEU A 238 2.65 12.06 -3.91
CA LEU A 238 3.82 12.45 -4.70
C LEU A 238 4.55 11.21 -5.24
N VAL A 239 4.74 10.18 -4.40
CA VAL A 239 5.34 8.92 -4.82
C VAL A 239 4.50 8.25 -5.91
N LEU A 240 3.18 8.21 -5.78
CA LEU A 240 2.29 7.65 -6.79
C LEU A 240 2.31 8.47 -8.09
N ALA A 241 2.36 9.80 -8.03
CA ALA A 241 2.48 10.64 -9.22
C ALA A 241 3.75 10.32 -10.03
N SER A 242 4.85 9.95 -9.35
CA SER A 242 6.08 9.51 -10.02
C SER A 242 5.96 8.16 -10.74
N ALA A 243 4.88 7.39 -10.49
CA ALA A 243 4.59 6.16 -11.22
C ALA A 243 4.26 6.41 -12.71
N LEU A 244 3.94 7.65 -13.09
CA LEU A 244 3.90 8.07 -14.50
C LEU A 244 5.24 7.89 -15.22
N LEU A 245 6.36 7.83 -14.49
CA LEU A 245 7.71 7.59 -15.02
C LEU A 245 8.18 6.15 -14.82
N SER A 246 7.43 5.33 -14.07
CA SER A 246 7.82 3.97 -13.72
C SER A 246 6.60 3.06 -13.59
N PRO A 247 6.36 2.16 -14.55
CA PRO A 247 5.28 1.18 -14.41
C PRO A 247 5.52 0.20 -13.25
N PHE A 248 6.77 0.06 -12.80
CA PHE A 248 7.16 -0.72 -11.63
C PHE A 248 6.54 -0.17 -10.35
N LEU A 249 6.52 1.17 -10.19
CA LEU A 249 5.88 1.83 -9.05
C LEU A 249 4.36 1.64 -9.07
N ALA A 250 3.75 1.76 -10.25
CA ALA A 250 2.31 1.57 -10.40
C ALA A 250 1.90 0.14 -10.03
N PHE A 251 2.63 -0.87 -10.51
CA PHE A 251 2.35 -2.27 -10.14
C PHE A 251 2.62 -2.55 -8.66
N ARG A 252 3.70 -2.00 -8.08
CA ARG A 252 3.98 -2.13 -6.66
C ARG A 252 2.82 -1.61 -5.82
N ASP A 253 2.35 -0.39 -6.10
CA ASP A 253 1.27 0.26 -5.34
C ASP A 253 -0.06 -0.50 -5.50
N PHE A 254 -0.42 -0.88 -6.73
CA PHE A 254 -1.55 -1.78 -7.00
C PHE A 254 -1.46 -3.08 -6.18
N SER A 255 -0.30 -3.73 -6.20
CA SER A 255 -0.05 -4.98 -5.45
C SER A 255 -0.23 -4.81 -3.95
N LEU A 256 0.23 -3.69 -3.37
CA LEU A 256 0.11 -3.45 -1.92
C LEU A 256 -1.37 -3.33 -1.51
N HIS A 257 -2.18 -2.59 -2.28
CA HIS A 257 -3.61 -2.43 -2.00
C HIS A 257 -4.39 -3.74 -2.09
N LEU A 258 -4.15 -4.56 -3.12
CA LEU A 258 -4.88 -5.83 -3.27
C LEU A 258 -4.49 -6.85 -2.18
N THR A 259 -3.22 -6.84 -1.76
CA THR A 259 -2.72 -7.72 -0.70
C THR A 259 -2.94 -7.17 0.71
N ALA A 260 -3.54 -5.98 0.85
CA ALA A 260 -3.80 -5.32 2.13
C ALA A 260 -2.52 -5.10 2.98
N THR A 261 -1.40 -4.88 2.30
CA THR A 261 -0.09 -4.57 2.91
C THR A 261 0.28 -3.09 2.74
N ASP A 262 -0.70 -2.27 2.34
CA ASP A 262 -0.58 -0.84 2.18
C ASP A 262 -0.85 -0.06 3.48
N LEU A 263 -0.47 1.21 3.47
CA LEU A 263 -0.62 2.11 4.61
C LEU A 263 -2.07 2.43 4.96
N ALA A 264 -2.99 2.46 3.98
CA ALA A 264 -4.39 2.74 4.26
C ALA A 264 -5.04 1.58 5.02
N THR A 265 -4.69 0.32 4.68
CA THR A 265 -5.12 -0.85 5.46
C THR A 265 -4.57 -0.80 6.88
N HIS A 266 -3.29 -0.45 7.06
CA HIS A 266 -2.69 -0.30 8.39
C HIS A 266 -3.41 0.74 9.24
N ARG A 267 -3.72 1.91 8.67
CA ARG A 267 -4.48 2.96 9.35
C ARG A 267 -5.89 2.53 9.71
N ASP A 268 -6.54 1.79 8.83
CA ASP A 268 -7.89 1.29 9.11
C ASP A 268 -7.90 0.35 10.33
N PHE A 269 -6.97 -0.60 10.36
CA PHE A 269 -6.73 -1.44 11.52
C PHE A 269 -6.44 -0.63 12.79
N ALA A 270 -5.51 0.34 12.71
CA ALA A 270 -5.14 1.16 13.86
C ALA A 270 -6.33 1.94 14.42
N ARG A 271 -7.18 2.51 13.55
CA ARG A 271 -8.41 3.21 13.97
C ARG A 271 -9.41 2.27 14.63
N GLN A 272 -9.63 1.08 14.08
CA GLN A 272 -10.53 0.09 14.68
C GLN A 272 -10.00 -0.40 16.03
N ALA A 273 -8.70 -0.63 16.15
CA ALA A 273 -8.04 -1.04 17.38
C ALA A 273 -8.12 0.06 18.46
N GLU A 274 -7.90 1.32 18.10
CA GLU A 274 -8.02 2.45 19.04
C GLU A 274 -9.48 2.67 19.48
N ALA A 275 -10.45 2.58 18.56
CA ALA A 275 -11.86 2.65 18.91
C ALA A 275 -12.26 1.52 19.89
N HIS A 276 -11.72 0.32 19.68
CA HIS A 276 -11.90 -0.80 20.59
C HIS A 276 -11.24 -0.53 21.96
N ARG A 277 -9.99 -0.05 21.98
CA ARG A 277 -9.28 0.29 23.22
C ARG A 277 -10.06 1.30 24.06
N ARG A 278 -10.60 2.36 23.44
CA ARG A 278 -11.44 3.36 24.12
C ARG A 278 -12.73 2.76 24.68
N ARG A 279 -13.37 1.86 23.93
CA ARG A 279 -14.57 1.15 24.41
C ARG A 279 -14.26 0.30 25.64
N VAL A 280 -13.12 -0.40 25.64
CA VAL A 280 -12.67 -1.17 26.81
C VAL A 280 -12.39 -0.24 27.99
N GLY A 281 -11.67 0.86 27.77
CA GLY A 281 -11.42 1.88 28.81
C GLY A 281 -12.71 2.39 29.46
N ALA A 282 -13.69 2.80 28.66
CA ALA A 282 -14.98 3.28 29.17
C ALA A 282 -15.74 2.22 30.00
N VAL A 283 -15.71 0.94 29.59
CA VAL A 283 -16.34 -0.15 30.36
C VAL A 283 -15.62 -0.38 31.69
N VAL A 284 -14.29 -0.32 31.69
CA VAL A 284 -13.46 -0.51 32.88
C VAL A 284 -13.61 0.66 33.86
N ASP A 285 -13.53 1.89 33.37
CA ASP A 285 -13.67 3.08 34.19
C ASP A 285 -15.06 3.15 34.84
N ALA A 286 -16.12 2.86 34.08
CA ALA A 286 -17.49 2.82 34.61
C ALA A 286 -17.65 1.76 35.71
N PHE A 287 -17.02 0.59 35.59
CA PHE A 287 -17.05 -0.44 36.62
C PHE A 287 -16.37 0.03 37.91
N TYR A 288 -15.19 0.64 37.79
CA TYR A 288 -14.40 1.08 38.94
C TYR A 288 -15.01 2.30 39.66
N GLN A 289 -15.96 3.02 39.06
CA GLN A 289 -16.71 4.06 39.79
C GLN A 289 -17.54 3.50 40.95
N GLN A 290 -17.93 2.22 40.90
CA GLN A 290 -18.79 1.58 41.90
C GLN A 290 -18.13 0.40 42.62
N ASN A 291 -17.01 -0.10 42.09
CA ASN A 291 -16.36 -1.32 42.55
C ASN A 291 -14.85 -1.09 42.75
N THR A 292 -14.24 -1.84 43.67
CA THR A 292 -12.79 -1.76 43.94
C THR A 292 -12.00 -2.94 43.37
N VAL A 293 -12.67 -4.06 43.07
CA VAL A 293 -12.05 -5.30 42.58
C VAL A 293 -12.84 -5.88 41.42
N ALA A 294 -12.16 -6.15 40.31
CA ALA A 294 -12.75 -6.76 39.11
C ALA A 294 -12.56 -8.29 39.13
N GLY A 295 -13.66 -9.02 39.28
CA GLY A 295 -13.68 -10.48 39.20
C GLY A 295 -13.80 -11.02 37.77
N ASN A 296 -13.72 -12.34 37.62
CA ASN A 296 -13.79 -13.01 36.31
C ASN A 296 -15.09 -12.71 35.55
N ASP A 297 -16.21 -12.58 36.27
CA ASP A 297 -17.51 -12.29 35.65
C ASP A 297 -17.54 -10.91 34.99
N PHE A 298 -16.88 -9.91 35.58
CA PHE A 298 -16.72 -8.61 34.93
C PHE A 298 -15.86 -8.72 33.67
N TRP A 299 -14.69 -9.38 33.73
CA TRP A 299 -13.80 -9.51 32.57
C TRP A 299 -14.45 -10.23 31.38
N ARG A 300 -15.40 -11.14 31.63
CA ARG A 300 -16.22 -11.76 30.58
C ARG A 300 -17.15 -10.80 29.86
N THR A 301 -17.51 -9.66 30.47
CA THR A 301 -18.33 -8.62 29.84
C THR A 301 -17.51 -7.68 28.95
N VAL A 302 -16.19 -7.66 29.10
CA VAL A 302 -15.30 -6.80 28.31
C VAL A 302 -15.27 -7.31 26.87
N PRO A 303 -15.62 -6.45 25.88
CA PRO A 303 -15.66 -6.88 24.48
C PRO A 303 -14.27 -7.34 24.03
N GLN A 304 -14.23 -8.37 23.18
CA GLN A 304 -13.00 -8.83 22.54
C GLN A 304 -12.76 -8.09 21.22
N PHE A 305 -11.50 -7.84 20.88
CA PHE A 305 -11.18 -7.20 19.61
C PHE A 305 -11.36 -8.18 18.45
N ALA A 306 -12.13 -7.77 17.45
CA ALA A 306 -12.27 -8.48 16.19
C ALA A 306 -12.12 -7.47 15.06
N TYR A 307 -11.05 -7.60 14.27
CA TYR A 307 -10.80 -6.70 13.15
C TYR A 307 -11.74 -7.00 11.97
N ALA A 308 -12.51 -5.99 11.56
CA ALA A 308 -13.34 -6.06 10.37
C ALA A 308 -12.52 -5.55 9.17
N ALA A 309 -11.80 -6.45 8.51
CA ALA A 309 -10.95 -6.08 7.37
C ALA A 309 -11.78 -5.51 6.20
N PRO A 310 -11.31 -4.44 5.53
CA PRO A 310 -11.99 -3.89 4.36
C PRO A 310 -12.17 -4.92 3.25
N GLY A 311 -13.37 -4.92 2.65
CA GLY A 311 -13.72 -5.78 1.53
C GLY A 311 -13.03 -5.41 0.22
N LEU A 312 -13.23 -6.24 -0.81
CA LEU A 312 -12.60 -6.08 -2.13
C LEU A 312 -12.85 -4.69 -2.76
N GLY A 313 -14.08 -4.16 -2.64
CA GLY A 313 -14.44 -2.86 -3.23
C GLY A 313 -13.57 -1.70 -2.72
N TRP A 314 -13.25 -1.70 -1.43
CA TRP A 314 -12.36 -0.70 -0.83
C TRP A 314 -10.91 -0.87 -1.29
N ARG A 315 -10.44 -2.11 -1.48
CA ARG A 315 -9.09 -2.36 -2.01
C ARG A 315 -8.98 -1.89 -3.46
N LEU A 316 -10.01 -2.17 -4.27
CA LEU A 316 -10.06 -1.74 -5.67
C LEU A 316 -10.18 -0.22 -5.81
N SER A 317 -10.94 0.46 -4.95
CA SER A 317 -11.05 1.92 -5.00
C SER A 317 -9.71 2.60 -4.70
N ASN A 318 -8.95 2.08 -3.72
CA ASN A 318 -7.59 2.57 -3.45
C ASN A 318 -6.61 2.21 -4.58
N ALA A 319 -6.78 1.05 -5.22
CA ALA A 319 -5.95 0.61 -6.34
C ALA A 319 -6.33 1.25 -7.71
N ALA A 320 -7.36 2.09 -7.78
CA ALA A 320 -7.87 2.63 -9.04
C ALA A 320 -6.85 3.52 -9.76
N ALA A 321 -6.19 4.42 -9.03
CA ALA A 321 -5.16 5.29 -9.59
C ALA A 321 -3.93 4.54 -10.13
N PRO A 322 -3.27 3.64 -9.36
CA PRO A 322 -2.15 2.87 -9.91
C PRO A 322 -2.58 1.95 -11.07
N LEU A 323 -3.80 1.39 -11.04
CA LEU A 323 -4.32 0.61 -12.16
C LEU A 323 -4.48 1.45 -13.43
N ALA A 324 -5.02 2.67 -13.32
CA ALA A 324 -5.15 3.58 -14.45
C ALA A 324 -3.79 3.95 -15.05
N ILE A 325 -2.77 4.16 -14.21
CA ILE A 325 -1.40 4.42 -14.66
C ILE A 325 -0.83 3.19 -15.39
N LEU A 326 -1.04 1.97 -14.89
CA LEU A 326 -0.62 0.74 -15.57
C LEU A 326 -1.28 0.57 -16.94
N LEU A 327 -2.58 0.84 -17.03
CA LEU A 327 -3.30 0.81 -18.31
C LEU A 327 -2.76 1.86 -19.27
N GLY A 328 -2.47 3.08 -18.79
CA GLY A 328 -1.82 4.13 -19.58
C GLY A 328 -0.46 3.70 -20.12
N TRP A 329 0.37 3.05 -19.31
CA TRP A 329 1.63 2.46 -19.75
C TRP A 329 1.44 1.36 -20.79
N LEU A 330 0.41 0.51 -20.64
CA LEU A 330 0.14 -0.55 -21.61
C LEU A 330 -0.24 0.05 -22.97
N LEU A 331 -1.08 1.08 -22.96
CA LEU A 331 -1.44 1.82 -24.16
C LEU A 331 -0.23 2.49 -24.80
N ALA A 332 0.66 3.09 -23.99
CA ALA A 332 1.91 3.67 -24.49
C ALA A 332 2.83 2.61 -25.12
N ALA A 333 2.99 1.44 -24.48
CA ALA A 333 3.77 0.34 -25.01
C ALA A 333 3.16 -0.24 -26.30
N ALA A 334 1.83 -0.37 -26.38
CA ALA A 334 1.13 -0.78 -27.59
C ALA A 334 1.30 0.25 -28.73
N GLY A 335 1.24 1.55 -28.41
CA GLY A 335 1.55 2.63 -29.34
C GLY A 335 2.99 2.55 -29.86
N LEU A 336 3.96 2.30 -28.98
CA LEU A 336 5.35 2.08 -29.36
C LEU A 336 5.51 0.86 -30.28
N ALA A 337 4.83 -0.26 -29.98
CA ALA A 337 4.83 -1.45 -30.83
C ALA A 337 4.22 -1.16 -32.22
N ALA A 338 3.14 -0.37 -32.29
CA ALA A 338 2.53 0.05 -33.54
C ALA A 338 3.44 0.99 -34.36
N LEU A 339 4.21 1.86 -33.71
CA LEU A 339 5.25 2.68 -34.36
C LEU A 339 6.40 1.81 -34.86
N ALA A 340 6.87 0.86 -34.04
CA ALA A 340 7.92 -0.07 -34.38
C ALA A 340 7.57 -0.95 -35.59
N LEU A 341 6.29 -1.31 -35.73
CA LEU A 341 5.78 -2.02 -36.90
C LEU A 341 6.02 -1.28 -38.22
N ARG A 342 6.08 0.07 -38.21
CA ARG A 342 6.40 0.84 -39.43
C ARG A 342 7.80 0.53 -39.96
N ARG A 343 8.74 0.21 -39.06
CA ARG A 343 10.11 -0.19 -39.42
C ARG A 343 10.18 -1.54 -40.13
N LEU A 344 9.19 -2.42 -39.94
CA LEU A 344 9.08 -3.69 -40.67
C LEU A 344 8.53 -3.51 -42.09
N ARG A 345 7.92 -2.35 -42.38
CA ARG A 345 7.34 -2.04 -43.69
C ARG A 345 8.26 -1.20 -44.58
N ALA A 346 9.31 -0.62 -43.99
CA ALA A 346 10.33 0.18 -44.67
C ALA A 346 11.47 -0.72 -45.14
#